data_AF-A0A0G0URM9-F1
#
_entry.id   AF-A0A0G0URM9-F1
#
_cell.length_a   1.000
_cell.length_b   1.000
_cell.length_c   1.000
_cell.angle_alpha   90.00
_cell.angle_beta   90.00
_cell.angle_gamma   90.00
#
_symmetry.space_group_name_H-M   'P 1'
#
loop_
_entity.id
_entity.type
_entity.pdbx_description
1 polymer ?
#
loop_
_entity_poly.entity_id
_entity_poly.type
_entity_poly.pdbx_seq_one_letter_code
_entity_poly.pdbx_strand_id
1 'polypeptide(L)'
;PKNSYNAWGWGIPTGKQSGIGFEAWEEGIATVSKGLKENYMDRGATNLASIGRIYAPPSHTWAGNVQYFMNEIEQTSVEPELSL
;
A
#
# COMPACT_ATOMS: atom_id res chain seq x y z
N PRO A 1 12.05 -6.44 -0.67
CA PRO A 1 13.33 -7.18 -0.57
C PRO A 1 13.93 -6.99 0.84
N LYS A 2 14.86 -7.84 1.29
CA LYS A 2 15.54 -7.58 2.57
C LYS A 2 16.33 -6.27 2.49
N ASN A 3 16.28 -5.44 3.54
CA ASN A 3 17.00 -4.15 3.63
C ASN A 3 16.75 -3.20 2.43
N SER A 4 15.49 -3.00 2.05
CA SER A 4 15.15 -2.26 0.82
C SER A 4 14.13 -1.14 1.00
N TYR A 5 13.74 -0.85 2.24
CA TYR A 5 12.72 0.16 2.57
C TYR A 5 11.37 -0.03 1.83
N ASN A 6 11.14 -1.20 1.23
CA ASN A 6 9.93 -1.54 0.49
C ASN A 6 9.05 -2.48 1.32
N ALA A 7 8.14 -1.88 2.09
CA ALA A 7 7.15 -2.59 2.89
C ALA A 7 5.87 -2.94 2.12
N TRP A 8 5.68 -2.40 0.91
CA TRP A 8 4.43 -2.52 0.16
C TRP A 8 4.47 -3.59 -0.94
N GLY A 9 5.63 -4.20 -1.19
CA GLY A 9 5.80 -5.12 -2.31
C GLY A 9 5.70 -4.42 -3.66
N TRP A 10 6.12 -3.16 -3.74
CA TRP A 10 5.97 -2.33 -4.93
C TRP A 10 6.95 -2.71 -6.05
N GLY A 11 6.51 -2.55 -7.30
CA GLY A 11 7.36 -2.65 -8.49
C GLY A 11 7.92 -4.05 -8.75
N ILE A 12 7.08 -5.09 -8.69
CA ILE A 12 7.47 -6.47 -9.01
C ILE A 12 7.40 -6.68 -10.54
N PRO A 13 8.54 -6.86 -11.24
CA PRO A 13 8.49 -7.12 -12.67
C PRO A 13 7.90 -8.49 -12.98
N THR A 14 7.27 -8.66 -14.16
CA THR A 14 6.71 -9.93 -14.61
C THR A 14 7.72 -11.07 -14.50
N GLY A 15 7.33 -12.16 -13.83
CA GLY A 15 8.18 -13.33 -13.63
C GLY A 15 9.24 -13.19 -12.52
N LYS A 16 9.19 -12.13 -11.71
CA LYS A 16 10.07 -11.94 -10.54
C LYS A 16 9.32 -12.17 -9.24
N GLN A 17 10.07 -12.61 -8.22
CA GLN A 17 9.54 -12.87 -6.88
C GLN A 17 9.71 -11.68 -5.91
N SER A 18 10.46 -10.65 -6.32
CA SER A 18 10.74 -9.49 -5.46
C SER A 18 10.55 -8.19 -6.23
N GLY A 19 10.06 -7.17 -5.52
CA GLY A 19 9.95 -5.81 -6.02
C GLY A 19 11.28 -5.05 -6.01
N ILE A 20 11.21 -3.77 -6.34
CA ILE A 20 12.35 -2.84 -6.26
C ILE A 20 12.76 -2.56 -4.81
N GLY A 21 13.93 -1.97 -4.63
CA GLY A 21 14.31 -1.31 -3.37
C GLY A 21 14.22 0.21 -3.52
N PHE A 22 14.05 0.87 -2.39
CA PHE A 22 14.18 2.32 -2.23
C PHE A 22 15.44 2.62 -1.44
N GLU A 23 15.92 3.86 -1.49
CA GLU A 23 17.06 4.37 -0.73
C GLU A 23 16.69 4.71 0.72
N ALA A 24 15.42 5.10 0.95
CA ALA A 24 14.91 5.46 2.27
C ALA A 24 13.39 5.21 2.41
N TRP A 25 12.88 5.24 3.65
CA TRP A 25 11.46 5.09 3.93
C TRP A 25 10.63 6.20 3.28
N GLU A 26 11.12 7.44 3.33
CA GLU A 26 10.47 8.62 2.78
C GLU A 26 10.28 8.49 1.26
N GLU A 27 11.30 7.97 0.55
CA GLU A 27 11.22 7.71 -0.88
C GLU A 27 10.20 6.61 -1.19
N GLY A 28 10.20 5.53 -0.42
CA GLY A 28 9.24 4.44 -0.58
C GLY A 28 7.80 4.91 -0.39
N ILE A 29 7.54 5.68 0.69
CA ILE A 29 6.21 6.26 0.97
C ILE A 29 5.79 7.17 -0.20
N ALA A 30 6.63 8.13 -0.58
CA ALA A 30 6.30 9.08 -1.64
C ALA A 30 6.02 8.39 -2.98
N THR A 31 6.85 7.40 -3.35
CA THR A 31 6.73 6.66 -4.61
C THR A 31 5.47 5.82 -4.64
N VAL A 32 5.18 5.06 -3.58
CA VAL A 32 4.00 4.20 -3.52
C VAL A 32 2.72 5.05 -3.47
N SER A 33 2.67 6.09 -2.65
CA SER A 33 1.49 6.98 -2.56
C SER A 33 1.19 7.67 -3.89
N LYS A 34 2.20 8.24 -4.55
CA LYS A 34 2.05 8.84 -5.89
C LYS A 34 1.61 7.79 -6.91
N GLY A 35 2.25 6.62 -6.89
CA GLY A 35 1.95 5.52 -7.78
C GLY A 35 0.51 5.02 -7.68
N LEU A 36 -0.01 4.86 -6.45
CA LEU A 36 -1.41 4.50 -6.20
C LEU A 36 -2.37 5.57 -6.71
N LYS A 37 -2.09 6.85 -6.46
CA LYS A 37 -2.90 7.95 -6.97
C LYS A 37 -2.98 7.95 -8.50
N GLU A 38 -1.83 8.03 -9.17
CA GLU A 38 -1.75 8.24 -10.61
C GLU A 38 -2.12 7.00 -11.42
N ASN A 39 -1.68 5.82 -10.97
CA ASN A 39 -1.80 4.60 -11.78
C ASN A 39 -3.01 3.73 -11.41
N TYR A 40 -3.70 4.03 -10.31
CA TYR A 40 -4.87 3.27 -9.86
C TYR A 40 -6.08 4.20 -9.71
N MET A 41 -6.01 5.17 -8.79
CA MET A 41 -7.18 5.99 -8.45
C MET A 41 -7.62 6.90 -9.59
N ASP A 42 -6.67 7.58 -10.24
CA ASP A 42 -6.94 8.45 -11.40
C ASP A 42 -7.39 7.67 -12.64
N ARG A 43 -7.20 6.35 -12.61
CA ARG A 43 -7.67 5.41 -13.65
C ARG A 43 -8.94 4.67 -13.23
N GLY A 44 -9.59 5.10 -12.15
CA GLY A 44 -10.91 4.63 -11.71
C GLY A 44 -10.91 3.52 -10.65
N ALA A 45 -9.74 3.04 -10.20
CA ALA A 45 -9.64 2.08 -9.11
C ALA A 45 -9.58 2.82 -7.75
N THR A 46 -10.75 3.18 -7.23
CA THR A 46 -10.89 4.08 -6.06
C THR A 46 -11.27 3.37 -4.75
N ASN A 47 -11.35 2.04 -4.74
CA ASN A 47 -11.60 1.25 -3.54
C ASN A 47 -10.66 0.03 -3.44
N LEU A 48 -10.51 -0.54 -2.24
CA LEU A 48 -9.59 -1.65 -1.97
C LEU A 48 -9.81 -2.86 -2.90
N ALA A 49 -11.05 -3.20 -3.22
CA ALA A 49 -11.35 -4.33 -4.12
C ALA A 49 -10.89 -4.06 -5.56
N SER A 50 -11.07 -2.84 -6.06
CA SER A 50 -10.58 -2.43 -7.38
C SER A 50 -9.06 -2.30 -7.44
N ILE A 51 -8.43 -1.77 -6.39
CA ILE A 51 -6.97 -1.66 -6.29
C ILE A 51 -6.35 -3.05 -6.19
N GLY A 52 -6.86 -3.92 -5.31
CA GLY A 52 -6.31 -5.25 -5.07
C GLY A 52 -6.29 -6.14 -6.31
N ARG A 53 -7.29 -6.02 -7.20
CA ARG A 53 -7.33 -6.72 -8.50
C ARG A 53 -6.15 -6.38 -9.41
N ILE A 54 -5.61 -5.17 -9.29
CA ILE A 54 -4.48 -4.69 -10.10
C ILE A 54 -3.15 -4.87 -9.35
N TYR A 55 -3.15 -4.53 -8.05
CA TYR A 55 -1.95 -4.44 -7.22
C TYR A 55 -1.39 -5.81 -6.84
N ALA A 56 -2.28 -6.76 -6.51
CA ALA A 56 -1.88 -8.04 -5.91
C ALA A 56 -2.44 -9.28 -6.64
N PRO A 57 -2.48 -9.37 -7.98
CA PRO A 57 -2.91 -10.60 -8.64
C PRO A 57 -1.96 -11.77 -8.33
N PRO A 58 -2.45 -13.00 -8.11
CA PRO A 58 -3.84 -13.46 -8.18
C PRO A 58 -4.58 -13.45 -6.83
N SER A 59 -4.13 -12.67 -5.83
CA SER A 59 -4.70 -12.70 -4.48
C SER A 59 -6.18 -12.30 -4.45
N HIS A 60 -7.00 -13.11 -3.80
CA HIS A 60 -8.40 -12.81 -3.51
C HIS A 60 -8.62 -12.27 -2.09
N THR A 61 -7.60 -12.32 -1.23
CA THR A 61 -7.70 -11.96 0.20
C THR A 61 -7.05 -10.62 0.53
N TRP A 62 -6.22 -10.08 -0.35
CA TRP A 62 -5.46 -8.85 -0.10
C TRP A 62 -6.34 -7.68 0.37
N ALA A 63 -7.44 -7.40 -0.34
CA ALA A 63 -8.31 -6.28 -0.01
C ALA A 63 -8.97 -6.43 1.37
N GLY A 64 -9.40 -7.65 1.72
CA GLY A 64 -9.99 -7.94 3.03
C GLY A 64 -8.98 -7.79 4.17
N ASN A 65 -7.75 -8.26 3.97
CA ASN A 65 -6.68 -8.12 4.96
C ASN A 65 -6.28 -6.65 5.16
N VAL A 66 -6.20 -5.85 4.09
CA VAL A 66 -5.93 -4.41 4.20
C VAL A 66 -7.06 -3.72 4.96
N GLN A 67 -8.31 -4.01 4.62
CA GLN A 67 -9.46 -3.44 5.32
C GLN A 67 -9.45 -3.79 6.81
N TYR A 68 -9.12 -5.04 7.16
CA TYR A 68 -9.02 -5.48 8.55
C TYR A 68 -8.01 -4.61 9.32
N PHE A 69 -6.78 -4.46 8.82
CA PHE A 69 -5.78 -3.65 9.53
C PHE A 69 -6.11 -2.15 9.55
N MET A 70 -6.75 -1.61 8.51
CA MET A 70 -7.25 -0.23 8.55
C MET A 70 -8.26 -0.04 9.69
N ASN A 71 -9.18 -0.99 9.86
CA ASN A 71 -10.16 -0.94 10.94
C ASN A 71 -9.51 -1.05 12.33
N GLU A 72 -8.52 -1.92 12.50
CA GLU A 72 -7.80 -2.05 13.77
C GLU A 72 -7.02 -0.77 14.13
N ILE A 73 -6.41 -0.11 13.13
CA ILE A 73 -5.70 1.15 13.33
C ILE A 73 -6.68 2.25 13.75
N GLU A 74 -7.80 2.39 13.05
CA GLU A 74 -8.84 3.39 13.35
C GLU A 74 -9.43 3.22 14.76
N GLN A 75 -9.60 1.97 15.21
CA GLN A 75 -10.07 1.65 16.56
C GLN A 75 -9.01 1.92 17.64
N THR A 76 -7.72 1.90 17.29
CA THR A 76 -6.61 2.11 18.22
C THR A 76 -6.26 3.59 18.40
N SER A 77 -6.65 4.45 17.46
CA SER A 77 -6.54 5.91 17.60
C SER A 77 -7.50 6.44 18.66
N VAL A 78 -7.05 6.49 19.91
CA VAL A 78 -7.55 7.49 20.87
C VAL A 78 -7.16 8.86 20.30
N GLU A 79 -8.14 9.75 20.09
CA GLU A 79 -7.82 11.12 19.67
C GLU A 79 -6.79 11.71 20.64
N PRO A 80 -5.64 12.23 20.17
CA PRO A 80 -4.78 12.99 21.05
C PRO A 80 -5.59 14.18 21.54
N GLU A 81 -5.79 14.31 22.87
CA GLU A 81 -6.23 15.56 23.46
C GLU A 81 -5.23 16.64 23.02
N LEU A 82 -5.61 17.43 22.02
CA LEU A 82 -4.87 18.63 21.69
C LEU A 82 -5.17 19.62 22.81
N SER A 83 -4.29 19.66 23.82
CA SER A 83 -4.30 20.74 24.79
C SER A 83 -3.88 22.04 24.05
N LEU A 84 -4.88 22.80 23.61
CA LEU A 84 -4.72 24.21 23.24
C LEU A 84 -4.55 25.07 24.51
#